data_AF-A0A1Y2THG5-F1
#
_entry.id   AF-A0A1Y2THG5-F1
#
_cell.length_a   1.000
_cell.length_b   1.000
_cell.length_c   1.000
_cell.angle_alpha   90.00
_cell.angle_beta   90.00
_cell.angle_gamma   90.00
#
_symmetry.space_group_name_H-M   'P 1'
#
loop_
_entity.id
_entity.type
_entity.pdbx_description
1 polymer ?
#
loop_
_entity_poly.entity_id
_entity_poly.type
_entity_poly.pdbx_seq_one_letter_code
_entity_poly.pdbx_strand_id
1 'polypeptide(L)' 'MAAVSVFRARYTDETSLYGHLRRLFPTGTIQIRFQRGRFYCTVPRPLTSVEVENIQLRLQNDHYALQ' A
#
# COMPACT_ATOMS: atom_id res chain seq x y z
N MET A 1 -12.21 -10.75 9.44
CA MET A 1 -11.44 -11.43 8.37
C MET A 1 -10.44 -10.43 7.84
N ALA A 2 -9.14 -10.65 8.02
CA ALA A 2 -8.12 -9.77 7.44
C ALA A 2 -7.91 -10.14 5.96
N ALA A 3 -7.72 -9.13 5.10
CA ALA A 3 -7.47 -9.31 3.68
C ALA A 3 -6.01 -8.99 3.35
N VAL A 4 -5.45 -9.72 2.39
CA VAL A 4 -4.07 -9.51 1.92
C VAL A 4 -4.12 -8.87 0.53
N SER A 5 -3.47 -7.73 0.38
CA SER A 5 -3.30 -7.03 -0.88
C SER A 5 -1.81 -6.90 -1.20
N VAL A 6 -1.44 -7.22 -2.43
CA VAL A 6 -0.03 -7.25 -2.86
C VAL A 6 0.22 -6.12 -3.84
N PHE A 7 1.21 -5.28 -3.51
CA PHE A 7 1.60 -4.13 -4.33
C PHE A 7 3.03 -4.29 -4.82
N ARG A 8 3.28 -3.90 -6.07
CA ARG A 8 4.64 -3.73 -6.59
C ARG A 8 5.11 -2.32 -6.26
N ALA A 9 6.15 -2.20 -5.45
CA ALA A 9 6.78 -0.92 -5.11
C ALA A 9 8.23 -1.13 -4.62
N ARG A 10 8.99 -0.05 -4.47
CA ARG A 10 10.37 -0.05 -3.97
C ARG A 10 10.40 0.18 -2.46
N TYR A 11 11.50 -0.18 -1.81
CA TYR A 11 11.64 -0.12 -0.35
C TYR A 11 11.34 1.28 0.25
N THR A 12 11.66 2.34 -0.49
CA THR A 12 11.39 3.74 -0.10
C THR A 12 9.91 4.07 0.08
N ASP A 13 9.03 3.26 -0.50
CA ASP A 13 7.60 3.55 -0.53
C ASP A 13 6.84 3.01 0.70
N GLU A 14 7.49 2.23 1.58
CA GLU A 14 6.83 1.58 2.72
C GLU A 14 6.12 2.59 3.62
N THR A 15 6.78 3.69 3.96
CA THR A 15 6.24 4.75 4.82
C THR A 15 5.04 5.44 4.18
N SER A 16 5.13 5.76 2.88
CA SER A 16 4.05 6.36 2.11
C SER A 16 2.86 5.40 2.00
N LEU A 17 3.13 4.11 1.73
CA LEU A 17 2.13 3.05 1.67
C LEU A 17 1.39 2.90 3.00
N TYR A 18 2.14 2.85 4.12
CA TYR A 18 1.57 2.78 5.46
C TYR A 18 0.70 3.99 5.77
N GLY A 19 1.18 5.20 5.45
CA GLY A 19 0.41 6.43 5.62
C GLY A 19 -0.92 6.40 4.86
N HIS A 20 -0.92 5.90 3.63
CA HIS A 20 -2.13 5.74 2.83
C HIS A 20 -3.08 4.70 3.40
N LEU A 21 -2.57 3.51 3.73
CA LEU A 21 -3.37 2.45 4.33
C LEU A 21 -3.94 2.91 5.68
N ARG A 22 -3.21 3.70 6.45
CA ARG A 22 -3.69 4.25 7.73
C ARG A 22 -4.77 5.31 7.55
N ARG A 23 -4.75 6.08 6.47
CA ARG A 23 -5.84 7.01 6.10
C ARG A 23 -7.11 6.26 5.67
N LEU A 24 -6.97 5.14 4.95
CA LEU A 24 -8.10 4.29 4.54
C LEU A 24 -8.67 3.47 5.71
N PHE A 25 -7.78 2.98 6.58
CA PHE A 25 -8.09 2.17 7.76
C PHE A 25 -7.59 2.89 9.01
N PRO A 26 -8.33 3.93 9.47
CA PRO A 26 -7.95 4.68 10.67
C PRO A 26 -7.97 3.79 11.92
N THR A 27 -8.77 2.74 11.90
CA THR A 27 -8.84 1.71 12.95
C THR A 27 -8.60 0.32 12.34
N GLY A 28 -8.06 -0.59 13.15
CA GLY A 28 -7.72 -1.94 12.74
C GLY A 28 -6.23 -2.15 12.46
N THR A 29 -5.88 -3.42 12.25
CA THR A 29 -4.50 -3.87 12.07
C THR A 29 -4.05 -3.70 10.62
N ILE A 30 -2.94 -2.99 10.43
CA ILE A 30 -2.25 -2.87 9.15
C ILE A 30 -0.87 -3.49 9.33
N GLN A 31 -0.56 -4.50 8.53
CA GLN A 31 0.78 -5.09 8.50
C GLN A 31 1.32 -4.98 7.08
N ILE A 32 2.52 -4.44 6.93
CA ILE A 32 3.21 -4.36 5.66
C ILE A 32 4.46 -5.23 5.76
N ARG A 33 4.67 -6.08 4.77
CA ARG A 33 5.85 -6.93 4.67
C ARG A 33 6.44 -6.81 3.28
N PHE A 34 7.65 -6.28 3.17
CA PHE A 34 8.38 -6.27 1.91
C PHE A 34 9.07 -7.62 1.69
N GLN A 35 8.79 -8.28 0.56
CA GLN A 35 9.41 -9.55 0.20
C GLN A 35 9.58 -9.63 -1.33
N ARG A 36 10.81 -9.90 -1.79
CA ARG A 36 11.15 -10.08 -3.22
C ARG A 36 10.67 -8.94 -4.14
N GLY A 37 10.82 -7.68 -3.70
CA GLY A 37 10.40 -6.52 -4.50
C GLY A 37 8.89 -6.26 -4.52
N ARG A 38 8.15 -6.80 -3.55
CA ARG A 38 6.70 -6.63 -3.42
C ARG A 38 6.33 -6.37 -1.98
N PHE A 39 5.33 -5.50 -1.76
CA PHE A 39 4.73 -5.28 -0.46
C PHE A 39 3.49 -6.16 -0.30
N TYR A 40 3.52 -7.02 0.71
CA TYR A 40 2.40 -7.79 1.18
C TYR A 40 1.73 -7.01 2.31
N CYS A 41 0.56 -6.45 2.03
CA CYS A 41 -0.19 -5.62 2.95
C CYS A 41 -1.36 -6.43 3.50
N THR A 42 -1.41 -6.64 4.80
CA THR A 42 -2.56 -7.20 5.50
C THR A 42 -3.38 -6.06 6.08
N VAL A 43 -4.64 -5.98 5.68
CA VAL A 43 -5.57 -4.90 6.02
C VAL A 43 -6.88 -5.44 6.60
N PRO A 44 -7.64 -4.64 7.36
CA PRO A 44 -8.85 -5.10 8.05
C PRO A 44 -9.98 -5.58 7.13
N ARG A 45 -10.05 -5.04 5.90
CA ARG A 45 -10.99 -5.46 4.85
C ARG A 45 -10.29 -5.47 3.49
N PRO A 46 -10.80 -6.22 2.50
CA PRO A 46 -10.27 -6.15 1.15
C PRO A 46 -10.37 -4.72 0.61
N LEU A 47 -9.32 -4.31 -0.08
CA LEU A 47 -9.31 -3.07 -0.86
C LEU A 47 -10.20 -3.27 -2.09
N THR A 48 -10.97 -2.24 -2.41
CA THR A 48 -11.72 -2.14 -3.65
C THR A 48 -10.76 -1.88 -4.81
N SER A 49 -11.16 -2.20 -6.05
CA SER A 49 -10.34 -1.96 -7.24
C SER A 49 -9.88 -0.50 -7.36
N VAL A 50 -10.76 0.45 -7.02
CA VAL A 50 -10.48 1.90 -7.03
C VAL A 50 -9.42 2.28 -5.99
N GLU A 51 -9.42 1.66 -4.81
CA GLU A 51 -8.41 1.93 -3.78
C GLU A 51 -7.05 1.33 -4.17
N VAL A 52 -7.06 0.14 -4.77
CA VAL A 52 -5.84 -0.50 -5.30
C VAL A 52 -5.22 0.36 -6.39
N GLU A 53 -6.01 0.85 -7.35
CA GLU A 53 -5.54 1.74 -8.41
C GLU A 53 -4.99 3.06 -7.86
N ASN A 54 -5.68 3.69 -6.90
CA ASN A 54 -5.20 4.92 -6.26
C ASN A 54 -3.85 4.74 -5.56
N ILE A 55 -3.68 3.63 -4.84
CA ILE A 55 -2.40 3.32 -4.17
C ILE A 55 -1.31 3.10 -5.22
N GLN A 56 -1.59 2.33 -6.28
CA GLN A 56 -0.63 2.04 -7.33
C GLN A 56 -0.24 3.30 -8.13
N LEU A 57 -1.19 4.17 -8.44
CA LEU A 57 -0.96 5.47 -9.10
C LEU A 57 -0.08 6.38 -8.27
N ARG A 58 -0.28 6.42 -6.93
CA ARG A 58 0.56 7.22 -6.04
C ARG A 58 1.97 6.68 -5.94
N LEU A 59 2.13 5.36 -5.82
CA LEU A 59 3.44 4.71 -5.84
C LEU A 59 4.19 5.00 -7.16
N GLN A 60 3.48 5.12 -8.28
CA GLN A 60 4.07 5.53 -9.56
C GLN A 60 4.34 7.03 -9.65
N ASN A 61 3.49 7.90 -9.10
CA ASN A 61 3.68 9.35 -9.16
C ASN A 61 4.81 9.85 -8.26
N ASP A 62 5.01 9.25 -7.08
CA ASP A 62 6.17 9.55 -6.22
C ASP A 62 7.50 9.30 -6.97
N HIS A 63 7.49 8.37 -7.94
CA HIS A 63 8.65 8.09 -8.80
C HIS A 63 8.93 9.20 -9.84
N TYR A 64 7.93 9.95 -10.26
CA TYR A 64 8.05 11.02 -11.27
C TYR A 64 8.28 12.41 -10.68
N ALA A 65 7.98 12.63 -9.40
CA ALA A 65 8.20 13.92 -8.72
C ALA A 65 9.68 14.18 -8.32
N LEU A 66 10.57 13.22 -8.59
CA LEU A 66 12.01 13.27 -8.29
C LEU A 66 12.89 13.30 -9.56
N GLN A 67 12.32 13.66 -10.72
CA GLN A 67 13.06 14.03 -11.93
C GLN A 67 13.07 15.54 -12.11
#